data_AF-A0A9E5DDH5-F1
#
_entry.id   AF-A0A9E5DDH5-F1
#
_cell.length_a   1.000
_cell.length_b   1.000
_cell.length_c   1.000
_cell.angle_alpha   90.00
_cell.angle_beta   90.00
_cell.angle_gamma   90.00
#
_symmetry.space_group_name_H-M   'P 1'
#
loop_
_entity.id
_entity.type
_entity.pdbx_description
1 polymer ?
#
loop_
_entity_poly.entity_id
_entity_poly.type
_entity_poly.pdbx_seq_one_letter_code
_entity_poly.pdbx_strand_id
1 'polypeptide(L)'
;MTDIRRVENMSEREMMSVDKLYAMPLSRFVERCVAWCDEFNDGKEMKIEGNDVCPVQLWVMANGSNCPGETVVDLIATCKVCGDPVCPDCMNHNVHQLSRVTGYLSNVSGWNEAKKQELKDRNRNF
;
A
#
# COMPACT_ATOMS: atom_id res chain seq x y z
N MET A 1 9.97 43.04 14.70
CA MET A 1 8.82 43.14 13.79
C MET A 1 8.87 41.93 12.90
N THR A 2 8.54 40.78 13.49
CA THR A 2 8.74 39.45 12.89
C THR A 2 7.49 39.11 12.11
N ASP A 3 7.69 38.74 10.85
CA ASP A 3 6.70 38.65 9.79
C ASP A 3 5.54 37.70 10.13
N ILE A 4 4.40 38.26 10.54
CA ILE A 4 3.14 37.56 10.89
C ILE A 4 2.58 36.78 9.67
N ARG A 5 3.02 37.11 8.45
CA ARG A 5 2.51 36.53 7.20
C ARG A 5 2.89 35.06 6.95
N ARG A 6 3.83 34.49 7.74
CA ARG A 6 4.17 33.06 7.62
C ARG A 6 3.23 32.16 8.42
N VAL A 7 2.51 32.71 9.41
CA VAL A 7 1.59 31.95 10.26
C VAL A 7 0.17 31.90 9.65
N GLU A 8 -0.17 32.88 8.82
CA GLU A 8 -1.49 33.00 8.18
C GLU A 8 -1.71 32.01 7.01
N ASN A 9 -0.64 31.47 6.42
CA ASN A 9 -0.71 30.42 5.40
C ASN A 9 -0.74 28.99 5.98
N MET A 10 -1.04 28.85 7.27
CA MET A 10 -1.37 27.55 7.89
C MET A 10 -2.87 27.33 8.07
N SER A 11 -3.70 28.27 7.60
CA SER A 11 -5.14 28.36 7.89
C SER A 11 -6.06 27.49 7.01
N GLU A 12 -5.52 26.64 6.12
CA GLU A 12 -6.30 25.68 5.31
C GLU A 12 -5.74 24.25 5.35
N ARG A 13 -4.98 23.90 6.39
CA ARG A 13 -4.84 22.47 6.76
C ARG A 13 -6.16 22.02 7.36
N GLU A 14 -7.16 21.75 6.52
CA GLU A 14 -8.35 21.03 6.95
C GLU A 14 -7.87 19.75 7.64
N MET A 15 -8.00 19.71 8.96
CA MET A 15 -7.86 18.50 9.73
C MET A 15 -9.02 17.60 9.28
N MET A 16 -8.80 16.82 8.23
CA MET A 16 -9.81 15.90 7.71
C MET A 16 -10.17 14.95 8.84
N SER A 17 -11.45 14.91 9.21
CA SER A 17 -11.92 13.96 10.21
C SER A 17 -11.67 12.54 9.71
N VAL A 18 -11.49 11.60 10.64
CA VAL A 18 -11.32 10.18 10.32
C VAL A 18 -12.46 9.69 9.41
N ASP A 19 -13.69 10.11 9.69
CA ASP A 19 -14.85 9.75 8.85
C ASP A 19 -14.71 10.25 7.41
N LYS A 20 -14.24 11.48 7.21
CA LYS A 20 -13.98 12.02 5.86
C LYS A 20 -12.84 11.26 5.16
N LEU A 21 -11.83 10.81 5.92
CA LEU A 21 -10.73 10.03 5.38
C LEU A 21 -11.22 8.68 4.85
N TYR A 22 -12.02 7.96 5.62
CA TYR A 22 -12.50 6.63 5.21
C TYR A 22 -13.61 6.68 4.16
N ALA A 23 -14.33 7.81 4.03
CA ALA A 23 -15.36 8.00 3.02
C ALA A 23 -14.82 8.32 1.61
N MET A 24 -13.52 8.60 1.45
CA MET A 24 -12.95 8.93 0.14
C MET A 24 -12.76 7.67 -0.73
N PRO A 25 -12.71 7.81 -2.07
CA PRO A 25 -12.39 6.69 -2.95
C PRO A 25 -11.02 6.06 -2.65
N LEU A 26 -10.88 4.75 -2.82
CA LEU A 26 -9.65 3.99 -2.54
C LEU A 26 -8.40 4.63 -3.15
N SER A 27 -8.45 5.05 -4.42
CA SER A 27 -7.31 5.67 -5.09
C SER A 27 -6.82 6.93 -4.39
N ARG A 28 -7.76 7.82 -3.99
CA ARG A 28 -7.46 9.04 -3.23
C ARG A 28 -6.93 8.73 -1.84
N PHE A 29 -7.46 7.68 -1.21
CA PHE A 29 -6.97 7.24 0.09
C PHE A 29 -5.52 6.76 0.01
N VAL A 30 -5.19 5.93 -0.97
CA VAL A 30 -3.83 5.46 -1.21
C VAL A 30 -2.89 6.63 -1.53
N GLU A 31 -3.28 7.55 -2.41
CA GLU A 31 -2.52 8.78 -2.70
C GLU A 31 -2.21 9.57 -1.42
N ARG A 32 -3.20 9.72 -0.52
CA ARG A 32 -3.01 10.41 0.74
C ARG A 32 -2.01 9.68 1.65
N CYS A 33 -2.11 8.35 1.76
CA CYS A 33 -1.18 7.56 2.56
C CYS A 33 0.26 7.58 2.00
N VAL A 34 0.43 7.60 0.68
CA VAL A 34 1.75 7.76 0.06
C VAL A 34 2.32 9.14 0.37
N ALA A 35 1.52 10.20 0.24
CA ALA A 35 1.95 11.55 0.65
C ALA A 35 2.35 11.62 2.13
N TRP A 36 1.70 10.85 3.02
CA TRP A 36 2.14 10.74 4.41
C TRP A 36 3.48 10.03 4.58
N CYS A 37 3.77 9.02 3.76
CA CYS A 37 5.09 8.38 3.75
C CYS A 37 6.16 9.40 3.34
N ASP A 38 5.89 10.25 2.36
CA ASP A 38 6.78 11.33 1.93
C ASP A 38 6.98 12.40 3.03
N GLU A 39 5.89 12.82 3.68
CA GLU A 39 5.90 13.86 4.72
C GLU A 39 6.58 13.40 6.02
N PHE A 40 6.36 12.14 6.44
CA PHE A 40 6.66 11.70 7.81
C PHE A 40 7.65 10.52 7.90
N ASN A 41 7.99 9.88 6.78
CA ASN A 41 8.86 8.71 6.75
C ASN A 41 9.97 8.81 5.70
N ASP A 42 10.40 10.01 5.33
CA ASP A 42 11.41 10.27 4.32
C ASP A 42 11.12 9.58 2.97
N GLY A 43 9.83 9.44 2.60
CA GLY A 43 9.38 8.73 1.40
C GLY A 43 9.55 7.21 1.46
N LYS A 44 9.89 6.65 2.63
CA LYS A 44 10.00 5.20 2.82
C LYS A 44 8.64 4.59 3.18
N GLU A 45 8.52 3.30 2.91
CA GLU A 45 7.36 2.50 3.30
C GLU A 45 7.22 2.44 4.83
N MET A 46 5.98 2.49 5.30
CA MET A 46 5.62 2.30 6.71
C MET A 46 5.96 0.88 7.13
N LYS A 47 6.71 0.75 8.22
CA LYS A 47 6.96 -0.55 8.84
C LYS A 47 5.76 -0.93 9.69
N ILE A 48 5.12 -2.04 9.35
CA ILE A 48 4.05 -2.63 10.16
C ILE A 48 4.70 -3.65 11.10
N GLU A 49 4.63 -3.40 12.40
CA GLU A 49 5.22 -4.28 13.42
C GLU A 49 4.12 -4.83 14.36
N GLY A 50 4.30 -6.05 14.84
CA GLY A 50 3.39 -6.66 15.81
C GLY A 50 1.96 -6.86 15.27
N ASN A 51 1.00 -6.18 15.90
CA ASN A 51 -0.44 -6.30 15.60
C ASN A 51 -0.99 -5.07 14.86
N ASP A 52 -0.11 -4.20 14.36
CA ASP A 52 -0.53 -3.05 13.58
C ASP A 52 -1.05 -3.50 12.21
N VAL A 53 -1.95 -2.70 11.64
CA VAL A 53 -2.58 -2.98 10.34
C VAL A 53 -2.29 -1.80 9.42
N CYS A 54 -1.86 -2.09 8.18
CA CYS A 54 -1.64 -1.07 7.16
C CYS A 54 -2.90 -0.20 6.99
N PRO A 55 -2.78 1.15 6.90
CA PRO A 55 -3.92 2.04 6.70
C PRO A 55 -4.79 1.65 5.50
N VAL A 56 -4.17 1.21 4.41
CA VAL A 56 -4.88 0.75 3.21
C VAL A 56 -5.71 -0.50 3.49
N GLN A 57 -5.17 -1.44 4.28
CA GLN A 57 -5.92 -2.63 4.70
C GLN A 57 -7.10 -2.26 5.60
N LEU A 58 -6.92 -1.32 6.52
CA LEU A 58 -8.01 -0.81 7.35
C LEU A 58 -9.12 -0.19 6.49
N TRP A 59 -8.76 0.58 5.45
CA TRP A 59 -9.73 1.17 4.53
C TRP A 59 -10.54 0.09 3.79
N VAL A 60 -9.87 -0.96 3.30
CA VAL A 60 -10.50 -2.10 2.62
C VAL A 60 -11.48 -2.81 3.55
N MET A 61 -11.09 -3.05 4.80
CA MET A 61 -11.92 -3.71 5.81
C MET A 61 -13.14 -2.85 6.19
N ALA A 62 -12.95 -1.53 6.35
CA ALA A 62 -14.01 -0.60 6.73
C ALA A 62 -15.04 -0.40 5.62
N ASN A 63 -14.60 -0.36 4.35
CA ASN A 63 -15.46 -0.10 3.20
C ASN A 63 -16.01 -1.38 2.55
N GLY A 64 -15.68 -2.57 3.09
CA GLY A 64 -16.15 -3.85 2.56
C GLY A 64 -15.82 -4.04 1.08
N SER A 65 -14.63 -3.61 0.65
CA SER A 65 -14.25 -3.66 -0.76
C SER A 65 -14.16 -5.11 -1.23
N ASN A 66 -15.16 -5.54 -2.00
CA ASN A 66 -15.18 -6.86 -2.59
C ASN A 66 -14.05 -6.99 -3.60
N CYS A 67 -13.35 -8.11 -3.57
CA CYS A 67 -12.40 -8.44 -4.64
C CYS A 67 -13.20 -8.62 -5.94
N PRO A 68 -12.88 -7.87 -7.03
CA PRO A 68 -13.56 -8.05 -8.31
C PRO A 68 -13.11 -9.34 -9.01
N GLY A 69 -12.01 -9.96 -8.57
CA GLY A 69 -11.46 -11.15 -9.20
C GLY A 69 -12.35 -12.37 -8.96
N GLU A 70 -12.95 -12.88 -10.04
CA GLU A 70 -13.49 -14.26 -10.08
C GLU A 70 -12.37 -15.30 -10.20
N THR A 71 -11.16 -14.87 -10.61
CA THR A 71 -10.00 -15.73 -10.91
C THR A 71 -8.71 -15.17 -10.31
N VAL A 72 -7.64 -15.98 -10.37
CA VAL A 72 -6.28 -15.53 -10.02
C VAL A 72 -5.85 -14.38 -10.92
N VAL A 73 -5.34 -13.29 -10.31
CA VAL A 73 -4.82 -12.14 -11.05
C VAL A 73 -3.39 -12.42 -11.50
N ASP A 74 -3.09 -12.25 -12.79
CA ASP A 74 -1.77 -12.48 -13.38
C ASP A 74 -0.82 -11.28 -13.18
N LEU A 75 -0.73 -10.80 -11.94
CA LEU A 75 0.13 -9.69 -11.55
C LEU A 75 0.54 -9.79 -10.08
N ILE A 76 1.85 -9.69 -9.84
CA ILE A 76 2.43 -9.60 -8.49
C ILE A 76 2.53 -8.12 -8.14
N ALA A 77 1.73 -7.67 -7.18
CA ALA A 77 1.74 -6.28 -6.71
C ALA A 77 2.13 -6.18 -5.23
N THR A 78 2.76 -5.06 -4.88
CA THR A 78 3.10 -4.66 -3.52
C THR A 78 2.44 -3.34 -3.17
N CYS A 79 2.06 -3.19 -1.90
CA CYS A 79 1.47 -1.98 -1.38
C CYS A 79 2.49 -0.85 -1.35
N LYS A 80 2.15 0.32 -1.91
CA LYS A 80 3.04 1.49 -1.91
C LYS A 80 3.20 2.15 -0.53
N VAL A 81 2.36 1.76 0.43
CA VAL A 81 2.36 2.32 1.79
C VAL A 81 3.21 1.48 2.73
N CYS A 82 3.10 0.15 2.71
CA CYS A 82 3.83 -0.72 3.64
C CYS A 82 4.76 -1.76 2.99
N GLY A 83 4.78 -1.87 1.66
CA GLY A 83 5.60 -2.84 0.93
C GLY A 83 5.05 -4.27 0.89
N ASP A 84 4.02 -4.58 1.68
CA ASP A 84 3.44 -5.93 1.74
C ASP A 84 2.71 -6.34 0.45
N PRO A 85 2.58 -7.66 0.19
CA PRO A 85 1.77 -8.18 -0.91
C PRO A 85 0.34 -7.66 -0.90
N VAL A 86 -0.17 -7.28 -2.07
CA VAL A 86 -1.53 -6.73 -2.21
C VAL A 86 -2.21 -7.18 -3.49
N CYS A 87 -3.54 -7.24 -3.49
CA CYS A 87 -4.32 -7.35 -4.72
C CYS A 87 -4.23 -6.04 -5.53
N PRO A 88 -3.85 -6.06 -6.82
CA PRO A 88 -3.73 -4.86 -7.63
C PRO A 88 -5.07 -4.17 -7.93
N ASP A 89 -6.20 -4.89 -7.80
CA ASP A 89 -7.51 -4.35 -8.14
C ASP A 89 -8.22 -3.72 -6.94
N CYS A 90 -8.16 -4.37 -5.76
CA CYS A 90 -8.89 -3.94 -4.57
C CYS A 90 -8.01 -3.52 -3.39
N MET A 91 -6.68 -3.60 -3.52
CA MET A 91 -5.71 -3.26 -2.48
C MET A 91 -5.83 -4.05 -1.16
N ASN A 92 -6.50 -5.20 -1.16
CA ASN A 92 -6.54 -6.10 -0.01
C ASN A 92 -5.19 -6.80 0.18
N HIS A 93 -4.70 -6.83 1.42
CA HIS A 93 -3.44 -7.46 1.82
C HIS A 93 -3.60 -8.95 2.13
N ASN A 94 -4.83 -9.45 2.25
CA ASN A 94 -5.11 -10.87 2.42
C ASN A 94 -4.97 -11.61 1.09
N VAL A 95 -3.74 -11.76 0.62
CA VAL A 95 -3.39 -12.38 -0.66
C VAL A 95 -2.22 -13.35 -0.54
N HIS A 96 -2.15 -14.28 -1.50
CA HIS A 96 -0.95 -15.08 -1.73
C HIS A 96 -0.36 -14.73 -3.09
N GLN A 97 0.90 -14.33 -3.12
CA GLN A 97 1.64 -14.15 -4.36
C GLN A 97 2.11 -15.51 -4.86
N LEU A 98 1.66 -15.88 -6.05
CA LEU A 98 2.08 -17.11 -6.73
C LEU A 98 3.02 -16.74 -7.87
N SER A 99 4.12 -17.45 -7.99
CA SER A 99 5.04 -17.29 -9.12
C SER A 99 5.67 -18.62 -9.49
N ARG A 100 6.26 -18.67 -10.68
CA ARG A 100 6.97 -19.84 -11.22
C ARG A 100 8.45 -19.51 -11.39
N VAL A 101 9.30 -20.51 -11.09
CA VAL A 101 10.75 -20.49 -11.40
C VAL A 101 11.08 -21.60 -12.40
N THR A 102 10.77 -22.86 -12.09
CA THR A 102 11.09 -24.04 -12.92
C THR A 102 9.87 -24.71 -13.55
N GLY A 103 8.81 -23.95 -13.82
CA GLY A 103 7.60 -24.42 -14.52
C GLY A 103 6.39 -24.74 -13.64
N TYR A 104 6.57 -24.92 -12.33
CA TYR A 104 5.45 -25.07 -11.38
C TYR A 104 5.13 -23.76 -10.65
N LEU A 105 3.85 -23.51 -10.41
CA LEU A 105 3.38 -22.42 -9.54
C LEU A 105 3.64 -22.77 -8.08
N SER A 106 4.17 -21.81 -7.33
CA SER A 106 4.40 -21.95 -5.89
C SER A 106 4.22 -20.60 -5.20
N ASN A 107 3.90 -20.65 -3.90
CA ASN A 107 3.76 -19.44 -3.09
C ASN A 107 5.12 -18.80 -2.83
N VAL A 108 5.24 -17.51 -3.18
CA VAL A 108 6.47 -16.72 -3.04
C VAL A 108 6.88 -16.57 -1.58
N SER A 109 5.94 -16.61 -0.63
CA SER A 109 6.25 -16.54 0.81
C SER A 109 7.14 -17.69 1.28
N GLY A 110 7.02 -18.87 0.66
CA GLY A 110 7.83 -20.06 0.96
C GLY A 110 9.16 -20.12 0.22
N TRP A 111 9.52 -19.09 -0.54
CA TRP A 111 10.78 -19.07 -1.30
C TRP A 111 11.96 -18.71 -0.40
N ASN A 112 13.14 -19.23 -0.76
CA ASN A 112 14.39 -18.76 -0.17
C ASN A 112 14.77 -17.37 -0.75
N GLU A 113 15.73 -16.71 -0.09
CA GLU A 113 16.14 -15.35 -0.49
C GLU A 113 16.68 -15.27 -1.92
N ALA A 114 17.38 -16.30 -2.40
CA ALA A 114 17.87 -16.34 -3.78
C ALA A 114 16.73 -16.32 -4.81
N LYS A 115 15.65 -17.09 -4.59
CA LYS A 115 14.47 -17.09 -5.45
C LYS A 115 13.66 -15.79 -5.36
N LYS A 116 13.55 -15.21 -4.15
CA LYS A 116 12.90 -13.90 -3.98
C LYS A 116 13.67 -12.79 -4.71
N GLN A 117 15.00 -12.86 -4.69
CA GLN A 117 15.85 -11.91 -5.41
C GLN A 117 15.69 -12.08 -6.92
N GLU A 118 15.67 -13.32 -7.43
CA GLU A 118 15.38 -13.59 -8.85
C GLU A 118 14.05 -12.98 -9.30
N LEU A 119 13.00 -13.11 -8.48
CA LEU A 119 11.69 -12.51 -8.77
C LEU A 119 11.76 -10.99 -8.85
N LYS A 120 12.45 -10.36 -7.90
CA LYS A 120 12.68 -8.91 -7.90
C LYS A 120 13.41 -8.48 -9.16
N ASP A 121 14.45 -9.22 -9.55
CA ASP A 121 15.24 -8.90 -10.75
C ASP A 121 14.43 -9.03 -12.04
N ARG A 122 13.51 -10.01 -12.11
CA ARG A 122 12.54 -10.13 -13.23
C ARG A 122 11.56 -8.97 -13.30
N ASN A 123 11.09 -8.51 -12.15
CA ASN A 123 10.08 -7.45 -12.07
C ASN A 123 10.67 -6.03 -12.22
N ARG A 124 12.00 -5.87 -12.19
CA ARG A 124 12.69 -4.58 -12.41
C ARG A 124 12.73 -4.13 -13.87
N ASN A 125 12.52 -5.04 -14.83
CA ASN A 125 12.55 -4.76 -16.26
C ASN A 125 11.16 -4.39 -16.85
N PHE A 126 10.16 -4.19 -16.01
CA PHE A 126 8.80 -3.76 -16.37
C PHE A 126 8.48 -2.43 -15.69
#